data_AF-K2FWS0-F1
#
_entry.id   AF-K2FWS0-F1
#
_cell.length_a   1.000
_cell.length_b   1.000
_cell.length_c   1.000
_cell.angle_alpha   90.00
_cell.angle_beta   90.00
_cell.angle_gamma   90.00
#
_symmetry.space_group_name_H-M   'P 1'
#
loop_
_entity.id
_entity.type
_entity.pdbx_description
1 polymer ?
#
loop_
_entity_poly.entity_id
_entity_poly.type
_entity_poly.pdbx_seq_one_letter_code
_entity_poly.pdbx_strand_id
1 'polypeptide(L)'
;MNKIEPKNVMDLILNMDEFIGNMKNSSPEEAMEIAESLEKFSKDVVANLSNDAVENKKLIAEMTDQLYRSAMKWNEVGVHTNGYISIVLHRLFWEMSQRGIRIFYVLDNSLRDDRFRLILEQFPPAGFAVITPHIANDLKYEPETSITENLSYEDVEIKIKEALNNGKNIFYIERDSSVDYLERVVELAKETSDEYAKIYRSSAPESSEIVEIGQDVKIISNY
;
A
#
# COMPACT_ATOMS: atom_id res chain seq x y z
N MET A 1 -2.04 29.95 -8.28
CA MET A 1 -1.45 28.70 -7.76
C MET A 1 -0.33 28.28 -8.67
N ASN A 2 0.81 27.82 -8.13
CA ASN A 2 1.82 27.17 -8.94
C ASN A 2 1.32 25.73 -9.20
N LYS A 3 1.09 25.38 -10.47
CA LYS A 3 0.84 24.00 -10.86
C LYS A 3 2.14 23.23 -10.63
N ILE A 4 2.14 22.30 -9.69
CA ILE A 4 3.22 21.31 -9.59
C ILE A 4 2.94 20.23 -10.62
N GLU A 5 3.95 19.92 -11.42
CA GLU A 5 3.93 18.80 -12.35
C GLU A 5 4.87 17.72 -11.80
N PRO A 6 4.38 16.47 -11.62
CA PRO A 6 5.26 15.38 -11.22
C PRO A 6 6.28 15.09 -12.32
N LYS A 7 7.52 14.78 -11.92
CA LYS A 7 8.62 14.44 -12.83
C LYS A 7 8.89 12.94 -12.88
N ASN A 8 8.50 12.21 -11.84
CA ASN A 8 8.62 10.77 -11.72
C ASN A 8 7.43 10.20 -10.90
N VAL A 9 7.28 8.86 -10.83
CA VAL A 9 6.20 8.22 -10.05
C VAL A 9 6.25 8.56 -8.56
N MET A 10 7.46 8.75 -8.00
CA MET A 10 7.65 8.96 -6.57
C MET A 10 7.12 10.33 -6.15
N ASP A 11 7.17 11.33 -7.03
CA ASP A 11 6.58 12.65 -6.80
C ASP A 11 5.07 12.57 -6.51
N LEU A 12 4.35 11.58 -7.07
CA LEU A 12 2.91 11.38 -6.81
C LEU A 12 2.60 10.99 -5.36
N ILE A 13 3.56 10.43 -4.63
CA ILE A 13 3.36 10.06 -3.22
C ILE A 13 4.02 11.08 -2.31
N LEU A 14 5.21 11.60 -2.68
CA LEU A 14 5.93 12.59 -1.88
C LEU A 14 5.25 13.96 -1.86
N ASN A 15 4.61 14.37 -2.96
CA ASN A 15 3.93 15.66 -3.09
C ASN A 15 2.40 15.54 -3.02
N MET A 16 1.90 14.40 -2.53
CA MET A 16 0.47 14.09 -2.47
C MET A 16 -0.35 15.17 -1.74
N ASP A 17 0.14 15.68 -0.61
CA ASP A 17 -0.55 16.73 0.15
C ASP A 17 -0.74 18.01 -0.68
N GLU A 18 0.22 18.34 -1.56
CA GLU A 18 0.13 19.50 -2.44
C GLU A 18 -0.83 19.26 -3.62
N PHE A 19 -0.82 18.07 -4.21
CA PHE A 19 -1.81 17.71 -5.24
C PHE A 19 -3.24 17.71 -4.68
N ILE A 20 -3.45 17.11 -3.51
CA ILE A 20 -4.74 17.13 -2.81
C ILE A 20 -5.11 18.56 -2.43
N GLY A 21 -4.16 19.37 -1.95
CA GLY A 21 -4.36 20.78 -1.65
C GLY A 21 -4.79 21.59 -2.88
N ASN A 22 -4.20 21.29 -4.05
CA ASN A 22 -4.60 21.91 -5.30
C ASN A 22 -6.03 21.52 -5.71
N MET A 23 -6.37 20.22 -5.63
CA MET A 23 -7.74 19.76 -5.87
C MET A 23 -8.75 20.42 -4.92
N LYS A 24 -8.42 20.54 -3.64
CA LYS A 24 -9.29 21.13 -2.62
C LYS A 24 -9.57 22.62 -2.85
N ASN A 25 -8.64 23.34 -3.47
CA ASN A 25 -8.75 24.78 -3.74
C ASN A 25 -9.30 25.09 -5.15
N SER A 26 -9.70 24.07 -5.89
CA SER A 26 -10.21 24.16 -7.25
C SER A 26 -11.72 23.94 -7.31
N SER A 27 -12.35 24.29 -8.44
CA SER A 27 -13.74 23.84 -8.69
C SER A 27 -13.80 22.31 -8.81
N PRO A 28 -14.98 21.67 -8.65
CA PRO A 28 -15.11 20.23 -8.84
C PRO A 28 -14.61 19.74 -10.22
N GLU A 29 -14.87 20.50 -11.27
CA GLU A 29 -14.41 20.20 -12.64
C GLU A 29 -12.89 20.29 -12.73
N GLU A 30 -12.29 21.37 -12.22
CA GLU A 30 -10.83 21.54 -12.20
C GLU A 30 -10.13 20.48 -11.33
N ALA A 31 -10.72 20.10 -10.20
CA ALA A 31 -10.21 19.06 -9.32
C ALA A 31 -10.19 17.70 -10.04
N MET A 32 -11.23 17.41 -10.85
CA MET A 32 -11.27 16.22 -11.69
C MET A 32 -10.20 16.29 -12.79
N GLU A 33 -10.06 17.43 -13.48
CA GLU A 33 -9.01 17.60 -14.49
C GLU A 33 -7.60 17.39 -13.92
N ILE A 34 -7.35 17.85 -12.69
CA ILE A 34 -6.09 17.58 -11.98
C ILE A 34 -5.92 16.07 -11.76
N ALA A 35 -6.95 15.38 -11.24
CA ALA A 35 -6.88 13.94 -11.00
C ALA A 35 -6.64 13.14 -12.30
N GLU A 36 -7.36 13.45 -13.38
CA GLU A 36 -7.20 12.81 -14.68
C GLU A 36 -5.81 13.06 -15.29
N SER A 37 -5.28 14.29 -15.12
CA SER A 37 -3.93 14.62 -15.58
C SER A 37 -2.87 13.79 -14.84
N LEU A 38 -3.02 13.61 -13.53
CA LEU A 38 -2.10 12.81 -12.72
C LEU A 38 -2.27 11.31 -12.97
N GLU A 39 -3.50 10.84 -13.19
CA GLU A 39 -3.79 9.47 -13.62
C GLU A 39 -3.08 9.16 -14.94
N LYS A 40 -3.23 10.04 -15.94
CA LYS A 40 -2.57 9.91 -17.23
C LYS A 40 -1.06 9.91 -17.07
N PHE A 41 -0.51 10.79 -16.23
CA PHE A 41 0.91 10.80 -15.92
C PHE A 41 1.37 9.45 -15.32
N SER A 42 0.65 8.89 -14.34
CA SER A 42 0.96 7.57 -13.77
C SER A 42 1.08 6.51 -14.85
N LYS A 43 0.12 6.46 -15.78
CA LYS A 43 0.13 5.53 -16.91
C LYS A 43 1.32 5.74 -17.84
N ASP A 44 1.54 6.98 -18.29
CA ASP A 44 2.57 7.30 -19.27
C ASP A 44 3.97 7.04 -18.69
N VAL A 45 4.21 7.40 -17.42
CA VAL A 45 5.52 7.21 -16.80
C VAL A 45 5.78 5.73 -16.50
N VAL A 46 4.78 4.97 -16.02
CA VAL A 46 4.94 3.53 -15.78
C VAL A 46 5.15 2.78 -17.09
N ALA A 47 4.48 3.14 -18.18
CA ALA A 47 4.71 2.54 -19.50
C ALA A 47 6.16 2.69 -19.98
N ASN A 48 6.82 3.79 -19.61
CA ASN A 48 8.19 4.11 -19.99
C ASN A 48 9.27 3.66 -19.00
N LEU A 49 8.91 2.98 -17.90
CA LEU A 49 9.89 2.41 -16.97
C LEU A 49 10.77 1.37 -17.67
N SER A 50 12.01 1.24 -17.19
CA SER A 50 12.94 0.20 -17.62
C SER A 50 12.32 -1.19 -17.40
N ASN A 51 12.79 -2.19 -18.15
CA ASN A 51 12.42 -3.59 -17.92
C ASN A 51 13.29 -4.25 -16.84
N ASP A 52 14.04 -3.47 -16.05
CA ASP A 52 14.82 -3.99 -14.93
C ASP A 52 13.88 -4.37 -13.79
N ALA A 53 13.71 -5.68 -13.59
CA ALA A 53 12.83 -6.22 -12.57
C ALA A 53 13.29 -5.86 -11.14
N VAL A 54 14.60 -5.73 -10.91
CA VAL A 54 15.16 -5.39 -9.61
C VAL A 54 14.91 -3.92 -9.28
N GLU A 55 15.20 -3.02 -10.22
CA GLU A 55 14.93 -1.58 -10.07
C GLU A 55 13.44 -1.32 -9.81
N ASN A 56 12.57 -1.94 -10.59
CA ASN A 56 11.12 -1.79 -10.44
C ASN A 56 10.58 -2.34 -9.12
N LYS A 57 11.12 -3.47 -8.62
CA LYS A 57 10.77 -4.01 -7.30
C LYS A 57 11.22 -3.09 -6.16
N LYS A 58 12.39 -2.45 -6.28
CA LYS A 58 12.84 -1.43 -5.31
C LYS A 58 11.92 -0.22 -5.32
N LEU A 59 11.55 0.25 -6.52
CA LEU A 59 10.66 1.39 -6.70
C LEU A 59 9.29 1.16 -6.05
N ILE A 60 8.61 0.04 -6.32
CA ILE A 60 7.30 -0.23 -5.72
C ILE A 60 7.38 -0.40 -4.20
N ALA A 61 8.48 -0.97 -3.69
CA ALA A 61 8.73 -1.10 -2.26
C ALA A 61 8.87 0.29 -1.60
N GLU A 62 9.72 1.15 -2.15
CA GLU A 62 9.91 2.52 -1.66
C GLU A 62 8.62 3.33 -1.72
N MET A 63 7.91 3.28 -2.84
CA MET A 63 6.62 3.94 -3.01
C MET A 63 5.60 3.51 -1.94
N THR A 64 5.49 2.20 -1.70
CA THR A 64 4.54 1.67 -0.72
C THR A 64 4.93 2.05 0.71
N ASP A 65 6.22 2.03 1.06
CA ASP A 65 6.69 2.48 2.39
C ASP A 65 6.42 3.97 2.60
N GLN A 66 6.67 4.81 1.60
CA GLN A 66 6.38 6.24 1.68
C GLN A 66 4.87 6.51 1.78
N LEU A 67 4.04 5.80 1.01
CA LEU A 67 2.59 5.92 1.10
C LEU A 67 2.08 5.58 2.51
N TYR A 68 2.55 4.47 3.07
CA TYR A 68 2.23 4.09 4.45
C TYR A 68 2.61 5.19 5.45
N ARG A 69 3.85 5.71 5.37
CA ARG A 69 4.31 6.79 6.26
C ARG A 69 3.51 8.08 6.12
N SER A 70 3.10 8.43 4.91
CA SER A 70 2.23 9.58 4.65
C SER A 70 0.85 9.37 5.25
N ALA A 71 0.25 8.19 5.06
CA ALA A 71 -1.05 7.85 5.64
C ALA A 71 -1.04 7.93 7.17
N MET A 72 0.06 7.55 7.82
CA MET A 72 0.22 7.65 9.28
C MET A 72 0.26 9.09 9.81
N LYS A 73 0.38 10.11 8.94
CA LYS A 73 0.41 11.53 9.32
C LYS A 73 -0.90 12.26 9.03
N TRP A 74 -1.84 11.65 8.31
CA TRP A 74 -3.10 12.31 7.93
C TRP A 74 -4.00 12.56 9.13
N ASN A 75 -4.40 13.81 9.36
CA ASN A 75 -5.32 14.10 10.47
C ASN A 75 -6.78 13.97 10.06
N GLU A 76 -7.09 14.21 8.78
CA GLU A 76 -8.44 14.13 8.22
C GLU A 76 -8.34 13.59 6.79
N VAL A 77 -9.29 12.73 6.42
CA VAL A 77 -9.46 12.24 5.06
C VAL A 77 -10.79 12.75 4.53
N GLY A 78 -10.73 13.50 3.42
CA GLY A 78 -11.92 14.07 2.78
C GLY A 78 -12.11 13.55 1.36
N VAL A 79 -13.13 14.07 0.69
CA VAL A 79 -13.49 13.69 -0.69
C VAL A 79 -12.32 13.80 -1.67
N HIS A 80 -11.49 14.84 -1.55
CA HIS A 80 -10.32 15.03 -2.44
C HIS A 80 -9.21 14.02 -2.17
N THR A 81 -8.97 13.66 -0.90
CA THR A 81 -8.02 12.60 -0.53
C THR A 81 -8.50 11.25 -1.08
N ASN A 82 -9.77 10.92 -0.87
CA ASN A 82 -10.38 9.69 -1.40
C ASN A 82 -10.30 9.64 -2.93
N GLY A 83 -10.62 10.75 -3.61
CA GLY A 83 -10.53 10.88 -5.05
C GLY A 83 -9.10 10.69 -5.57
N TYR A 84 -8.12 11.34 -4.93
CA TYR A 84 -6.71 11.18 -5.29
C TYR A 84 -6.25 9.72 -5.18
N ILE A 85 -6.60 9.06 -4.08
CA ILE A 85 -6.19 7.68 -3.80
C ILE A 85 -6.87 6.72 -4.79
N SER A 86 -8.17 6.88 -5.00
CA SER A 86 -8.99 5.98 -5.82
C SER A 86 -8.76 6.14 -7.32
N ILE A 87 -8.25 7.29 -7.76
CA ILE A 87 -7.97 7.57 -9.18
C ILE A 87 -6.48 7.46 -9.46
N VAL A 88 -5.67 8.30 -8.81
CA VAL A 88 -4.25 8.47 -9.13
C VAL A 88 -3.42 7.30 -8.61
N LEU A 89 -3.53 7.00 -7.31
CA LEU A 89 -2.76 5.91 -6.71
C LEU A 89 -3.26 4.54 -7.19
N HIS A 90 -4.57 4.35 -7.32
CA HIS A 90 -5.13 3.14 -7.91
C HIS A 90 -4.53 2.85 -9.29
N ARG A 91 -4.57 3.83 -10.21
CA ARG A 91 -3.96 3.68 -11.54
C ARG A 91 -2.49 3.33 -11.41
N LEU A 92 -1.74 4.05 -10.59
CA LEU A 92 -0.31 3.86 -10.43
C LEU A 92 0.04 2.41 -10.02
N PHE A 93 -0.59 1.89 -8.97
CA PHE A 93 -0.36 0.52 -8.51
C PHE A 93 -0.94 -0.54 -9.45
N TRP A 94 -2.02 -0.22 -10.16
CA TRP A 94 -2.58 -1.09 -11.19
C TRP A 94 -1.62 -1.26 -12.36
N GLU A 95 -1.07 -0.18 -12.92
CA GLU A 95 -0.11 -0.22 -14.04
C GLU A 95 1.16 -0.99 -13.66
N MET A 96 1.66 -0.81 -12.43
CA MET A 96 2.77 -1.60 -11.91
C MET A 96 2.43 -3.10 -11.86
N SER A 97 1.24 -3.46 -11.37
CA SER A 97 0.81 -4.87 -11.34
C SER A 97 0.60 -5.46 -12.74
N GLN A 98 0.14 -4.69 -13.73
CA GLN A 98 0.04 -5.13 -15.13
C GLN A 98 1.41 -5.50 -15.73
N ARG A 99 2.49 -4.89 -15.23
CA ARG A 99 3.88 -5.21 -15.58
C ARG A 99 4.46 -6.37 -14.75
N GLY A 100 3.66 -7.04 -13.94
CA GLY A 100 4.10 -8.08 -13.01
C GLY A 100 4.90 -7.55 -11.83
N ILE A 101 4.88 -6.24 -11.57
CA ILE A 101 5.57 -5.61 -10.44
C ILE A 101 4.56 -5.45 -9.31
N ARG A 102 4.69 -6.29 -8.27
CA ARG A 102 3.73 -6.36 -7.16
C ARG A 102 4.45 -6.28 -5.82
N ILE A 103 3.71 -5.89 -4.78
CA ILE A 103 4.24 -5.75 -3.42
C ILE A 103 3.45 -6.61 -2.43
N PHE A 104 4.17 -7.24 -1.51
CA PHE A 104 3.63 -7.88 -0.32
C PHE A 104 4.19 -7.11 0.89
N TYR A 105 3.36 -6.26 1.49
CA TYR A 105 3.70 -5.41 2.63
C TYR A 105 3.09 -6.01 3.90
N VAL A 106 3.93 -6.34 4.87
CA VAL A 106 3.53 -7.03 6.11
C VAL A 106 3.91 -6.16 7.30
N LEU A 107 2.93 -5.86 8.15
CA LEU A 107 3.09 -5.02 9.33
C LEU A 107 2.55 -5.73 10.57
N ASP A 108 3.39 -5.82 11.60
CA ASP A 108 3.00 -6.28 12.92
C ASP A 108 3.28 -5.14 13.90
N ASN A 109 2.43 -4.13 14.02
CA ASN A 109 2.66 -3.10 15.04
C ASN A 109 1.32 -2.68 15.62
N SER A 110 1.31 -2.37 16.92
CA SER A 110 0.14 -1.79 17.56
C SER A 110 -0.18 -0.43 16.96
N LEU A 111 -1.18 -0.39 16.08
CA LEU A 111 -1.69 0.84 15.50
C LEU A 111 -2.79 1.39 16.39
N ARG A 112 -2.76 2.71 16.61
CA ARG A 112 -3.92 3.41 17.15
C ARG A 112 -5.13 3.20 16.25
N ASP A 113 -6.31 3.09 16.85
CA ASP A 113 -7.59 2.88 16.16
C ASP A 113 -7.81 3.82 14.96
N ASP A 114 -7.51 5.11 15.12
CA ASP A 114 -7.66 6.09 14.04
C ASP A 114 -6.70 5.83 12.86
N ARG A 115 -5.49 5.36 13.14
CA ARG A 115 -4.50 5.02 12.12
C ARG A 115 -4.82 3.70 11.43
N PHE A 116 -5.27 2.71 12.19
CA PHE A 116 -5.73 1.44 11.65
C PHE A 116 -6.92 1.64 10.70
N ARG A 117 -7.90 2.49 11.10
CA ARG A 117 -9.01 2.90 10.24
C ARG A 117 -8.55 3.43 8.89
N LEU A 118 -7.60 4.37 8.91
CA LEU A 118 -7.10 5.00 7.70
C LEU A 118 -6.51 3.96 6.73
N ILE A 119 -5.78 2.96 7.23
CA ILE A 119 -5.22 1.93 6.35
C ILE A 119 -6.34 1.07 5.76
N LEU A 120 -7.28 0.61 6.59
CA LEU A 120 -8.41 -0.18 6.14
C LEU A 120 -9.26 0.56 5.11
N GLU A 121 -9.39 1.87 5.21
CA GLU A 121 -10.27 2.63 4.33
C GLU A 121 -9.59 3.08 3.03
N GLN A 122 -8.28 3.34 3.06
CA GLN A 122 -7.58 4.03 1.97
C GLN A 122 -6.72 3.12 1.08
N PHE A 123 -6.20 2.02 1.62
CA PHE A 123 -5.38 1.09 0.83
C PHE A 123 -6.17 0.21 -0.14
N PRO A 124 -7.40 -0.27 0.19
CA PRO A 124 -8.19 -1.01 -0.79
C PRO A 124 -8.55 -0.20 -2.03
N PRO A 125 -8.99 1.08 -1.93
CA PRO A 125 -9.18 1.93 -3.10
C PRO A 125 -7.90 2.14 -3.92
N ALA A 126 -6.72 2.19 -3.29
CA ALA A 126 -5.43 2.22 -3.99
C ALA A 126 -5.07 0.91 -4.71
N GLY A 127 -5.89 -0.14 -4.60
CA GLY A 127 -5.71 -1.41 -5.30
C GLY A 127 -5.06 -2.53 -4.47
N PHE A 128 -4.93 -2.36 -3.16
CA PHE A 128 -4.38 -3.37 -2.26
C PHE A 128 -5.48 -4.33 -1.75
N ALA A 129 -5.14 -5.60 -1.61
CA ALA A 129 -5.84 -6.49 -0.71
C ALA A 129 -5.32 -6.24 0.71
N VAL A 130 -6.14 -5.58 1.54
CA VAL A 130 -5.80 -5.37 2.96
C VAL A 130 -6.34 -6.53 3.77
N ILE A 131 -5.45 -7.25 4.45
CA ILE A 131 -5.77 -8.49 5.15
C ILE A 131 -5.31 -8.34 6.60
N THR A 132 -6.21 -8.60 7.54
CA THR A 132 -5.93 -8.44 8.97
C THR A 132 -6.81 -9.41 9.77
N PRO A 133 -6.22 -10.28 10.60
CA PRO A 133 -6.97 -11.21 11.45
C PRO A 133 -7.62 -10.51 12.65
N HIS A 134 -8.62 -11.16 13.22
CA HIS A 134 -9.13 -10.87 14.58
C HIS A 134 -9.53 -9.42 14.90
N ILE A 135 -10.29 -8.79 14.00
CA ILE A 135 -10.70 -7.39 14.17
C ILE A 135 -11.98 -7.21 15.02
N ALA A 136 -12.83 -8.23 15.08
CA ALA A 136 -14.27 -8.00 15.19
C ALA A 136 -14.83 -7.60 16.56
N ASN A 137 -14.04 -7.61 17.64
CA ASN A 137 -14.59 -7.31 18.98
C ASN A 137 -14.05 -6.04 19.64
N ASP A 138 -13.06 -5.36 19.05
CA ASP A 138 -12.34 -4.26 19.71
C ASP A 138 -12.28 -2.95 18.89
N LEU A 139 -12.97 -2.85 17.75
CA LEU A 139 -13.07 -1.56 17.04
C LEU A 139 -14.17 -0.71 17.63
N LYS A 140 -13.83 0.53 18.02
CA LYS A 140 -14.79 1.53 18.48
C LYS A 140 -15.61 2.18 17.35
N TYR A 141 -15.50 1.67 16.12
CA TYR A 141 -16.12 2.20 14.92
C TYR A 141 -16.31 1.08 13.87
N GLU A 142 -17.24 1.28 12.93
CA GLU A 142 -17.40 0.44 11.74
C GLU A 142 -16.76 1.14 10.53
N PRO A 143 -15.75 0.56 9.86
CA PRO A 143 -15.16 1.17 8.67
C PRO A 143 -16.12 1.15 7.48
N GLU A 144 -16.15 2.24 6.70
CA GLU A 144 -17.17 2.44 5.65
C GLU A 144 -16.87 1.68 4.35
N THR A 145 -15.60 1.41 4.06
CA THR A 145 -15.14 0.85 2.77
C THR A 145 -14.54 -0.55 2.88
N SER A 146 -14.39 -1.08 4.10
CA SER A 146 -13.83 -2.41 4.36
C SER A 146 -14.68 -3.14 5.38
N ILE A 147 -15.22 -4.30 5.02
CA ILE A 147 -15.88 -5.18 5.99
C ILE A 147 -14.79 -5.78 6.87
N THR A 148 -14.77 -5.41 8.15
CA THR A 148 -13.86 -6.00 9.13
C THR A 148 -14.38 -7.35 9.57
N GLU A 149 -13.96 -8.39 8.87
CA GLU A 149 -14.29 -9.78 9.20
C GLU A 149 -13.40 -10.27 10.35
N ASN A 150 -13.96 -11.07 11.26
CA ASN A 150 -13.14 -11.83 12.21
C ASN A 150 -12.50 -13.02 11.49
N LEU A 151 -11.41 -12.78 10.78
CA LEU A 151 -10.76 -13.84 10.02
C LEU A 151 -10.07 -14.80 10.96
N SER A 152 -10.36 -16.10 10.79
CA SER A 152 -9.49 -17.13 11.33
C SER A 152 -8.16 -17.13 10.55
N TYR A 153 -7.14 -17.78 11.12
CA TYR A 153 -5.86 -17.96 10.43
C TYR A 153 -5.98 -18.73 9.10
N GLU A 154 -6.91 -19.68 9.01
CA GLU A 154 -7.22 -20.36 7.75
C GLU A 154 -7.81 -19.41 6.72
N ASP A 155 -8.75 -18.54 7.13
CA ASP A 155 -9.34 -17.52 6.25
C ASP A 155 -8.30 -16.50 5.78
N VAL A 156 -7.34 -16.13 6.63
CA VAL A 156 -6.21 -15.26 6.26
C VAL A 156 -5.41 -15.89 5.12
N GLU A 157 -5.03 -17.17 5.24
CA GLU A 157 -4.28 -17.85 4.17
C GLU A 157 -5.09 -17.92 2.87
N ILE A 158 -6.40 -18.21 2.95
CA ILE A 158 -7.28 -18.26 1.79
C ILE A 158 -7.30 -16.91 1.08
N LYS A 159 -7.54 -15.82 1.80
CA LYS A 159 -7.55 -14.47 1.21
C LYS A 159 -6.20 -14.06 0.62
N ILE A 160 -5.08 -14.45 1.26
CA ILE A 160 -3.74 -14.23 0.69
C ILE A 160 -3.62 -14.97 -0.64
N LYS A 161 -3.96 -16.26 -0.70
CA LYS A 161 -3.88 -17.07 -1.93
C LYS A 161 -4.78 -16.52 -3.03
N GLU A 162 -6.00 -16.09 -2.69
CA GLU A 162 -6.90 -15.43 -3.63
C GLU A 162 -6.33 -14.10 -4.16
N ALA A 163 -5.77 -13.26 -3.28
CA ALA A 163 -5.14 -12.00 -3.68
C ALA A 163 -3.94 -12.24 -4.61
N LEU A 164 -3.11 -13.25 -4.32
CA LEU A 164 -1.99 -13.66 -5.16
C LEU A 164 -2.46 -14.11 -6.55
N ASN A 165 -3.47 -14.99 -6.61
CA ASN A 165 -4.05 -15.49 -7.85
C ASN A 165 -4.66 -14.36 -8.70
N ASN A 166 -5.21 -13.33 -8.05
CA ASN A 166 -5.77 -12.15 -8.70
C ASN A 166 -4.71 -11.07 -9.02
N GLY A 167 -3.43 -11.32 -8.74
CA GLY A 167 -2.34 -10.38 -9.00
C GLY A 167 -2.45 -9.06 -8.23
N LYS A 168 -3.03 -9.09 -7.03
CA LYS A 168 -3.19 -7.91 -6.18
C LYS A 168 -1.91 -7.59 -5.42
N ASN A 169 -1.70 -6.31 -5.13
CA ASN A 169 -0.77 -5.92 -4.07
C ASN A 169 -1.38 -6.33 -2.72
N ILE A 170 -0.56 -6.80 -1.79
CA ILE A 170 -1.05 -7.31 -0.49
C ILE A 170 -0.51 -6.41 0.61
N PHE A 171 -1.41 -6.01 1.52
CA PHE A 171 -1.07 -5.29 2.74
C PHE A 171 -1.62 -6.10 3.93
N TYR A 172 -0.75 -6.85 4.60
CA TYR A 172 -1.09 -7.63 5.78
C TYR A 172 -0.79 -6.86 7.06
N ILE A 173 -1.72 -6.87 8.03
CA ILE A 173 -1.62 -6.10 9.27
C ILE A 173 -2.08 -6.93 10.47
N GLU A 174 -1.19 -7.12 11.44
CA GLU A 174 -1.55 -7.53 12.79
C GLU A 174 -1.78 -6.28 13.63
N ARG A 175 -3.00 -6.13 14.18
CA ARG A 175 -3.43 -4.89 14.85
C ARG A 175 -2.76 -4.71 16.22
N ASP A 176 -2.58 -5.79 16.96
CA ASP A 176 -2.02 -5.80 18.31
C ASP A 176 -1.46 -7.17 18.67
N SER A 177 -0.81 -7.25 19.84
CA SER A 177 -0.10 -8.42 20.33
C SER A 177 -0.97 -9.64 20.65
N SER A 178 -2.31 -9.55 20.53
CA SER A 178 -3.18 -10.72 20.66
C SER A 178 -3.17 -11.60 19.40
N VAL A 179 -2.76 -11.02 18.28
CA VAL A 179 -2.53 -11.73 17.03
C VAL A 179 -1.08 -12.23 17.01
N ASP A 180 -0.90 -13.49 16.65
CA ASP A 180 0.40 -14.14 16.54
C ASP A 180 0.39 -15.09 15.34
N TYR A 181 0.46 -14.52 14.14
CA TYR A 181 0.45 -15.28 12.88
C TYR A 181 1.47 -14.79 11.86
N LEU A 182 2.30 -13.84 12.27
CA LEU A 182 3.26 -13.14 11.42
C LEU A 182 4.26 -14.07 10.77
N GLU A 183 4.82 -15.01 11.54
CA GLU A 183 5.83 -15.96 11.03
C GLU A 183 5.28 -16.72 9.82
N ARG A 184 4.02 -17.18 9.91
CA ARG A 184 3.37 -17.90 8.83
C ARG A 184 3.11 -17.04 7.60
N VAL A 185 2.69 -15.79 7.79
CA VAL A 185 2.49 -14.85 6.66
C VAL A 185 3.82 -14.46 6.01
N VAL A 186 4.89 -14.34 6.78
CA VAL A 186 6.25 -14.12 6.27
C VAL A 186 6.70 -15.31 5.41
N GLU A 187 6.42 -16.54 5.81
CA GLU A 187 6.69 -17.73 4.98
C GLU A 187 5.93 -17.69 3.65
N LEU A 188 4.62 -17.42 3.68
CA LEU A 188 3.80 -17.29 2.47
C LEU A 188 4.33 -16.20 1.54
N ALA A 189 4.71 -15.05 2.10
CA ALA A 189 5.33 -14.00 1.32
C ALA A 189 6.71 -14.43 0.80
N LYS A 190 7.50 -15.23 1.53
CA LYS A 190 8.78 -15.80 1.04
C LYS A 190 8.61 -16.73 -0.16
N GLU A 191 7.55 -17.54 -0.18
CA GLU A 191 7.21 -18.46 -1.28
C GLU A 191 6.94 -17.75 -2.63
N THR A 192 6.69 -16.43 -2.63
CA THR A 192 6.37 -15.64 -3.85
C THR A 192 7.57 -14.87 -4.45
N SER A 193 8.81 -15.23 -4.11
CA SER A 193 10.04 -14.42 -4.27
C SER A 193 10.34 -13.85 -5.64
N ASP A 194 9.93 -14.53 -6.70
CA ASP A 194 10.25 -14.07 -8.05
C ASP A 194 9.23 -13.07 -8.59
N GLU A 195 8.03 -13.00 -8.02
CA GLU A 195 6.94 -12.14 -8.50
C GLU A 195 6.74 -10.88 -7.65
N TYR A 196 6.99 -10.95 -6.34
CA TYR A 196 6.67 -9.87 -5.41
C TYR A 196 7.92 -9.21 -4.82
N ALA A 197 7.91 -7.89 -4.76
CA ALA A 197 8.68 -7.15 -3.78
C ALA A 197 8.09 -7.42 -2.39
N LYS A 198 8.91 -7.40 -1.35
CA LYS A 198 8.52 -7.76 0.02
C LYS A 198 8.99 -6.73 1.01
N ILE A 199 8.15 -6.39 1.97
CA ILE A 199 8.48 -5.52 3.10
C ILE A 199 7.90 -6.18 4.36
N TYR A 200 8.71 -6.39 5.39
CA TYR A 200 8.25 -6.83 6.70
C TYR A 200 8.74 -5.86 7.75
N ARG A 201 7.91 -5.49 8.72
CA ARG A 201 8.40 -4.79 9.92
C ARG A 201 7.60 -5.08 11.18
N SER A 202 8.36 -5.25 12.28
CA SER A 202 8.06 -4.64 13.57
C SER A 202 9.27 -4.50 14.48
N SER A 203 9.19 -3.59 15.45
CA SER A 203 9.96 -3.77 16.70
C SER A 203 9.29 -3.19 17.95
N ALA A 204 7.97 -3.18 18.16
CA ALA A 204 6.95 -4.16 17.83
C ALA A 204 5.69 -3.82 18.66
N PRO A 205 4.69 -4.71 18.79
CA PRO A 205 3.73 -4.62 19.90
C PRO A 205 4.35 -4.86 21.28
N GLU A 206 5.30 -5.79 21.47
CA GLU A 206 6.34 -5.77 22.55
C GLU A 206 7.62 -6.59 22.18
N SER A 207 7.63 -7.26 21.02
CA SER A 207 8.82 -7.65 20.21
C SER A 207 9.59 -8.92 20.56
N SER A 208 10.00 -9.64 19.51
CA SER A 208 11.43 -9.93 19.35
C SER A 208 11.84 -9.91 17.87
N GLU A 209 11.90 -8.69 17.32
CA GLU A 209 12.39 -8.17 16.03
C GLU A 209 12.00 -8.87 14.71
N ILE A 210 11.28 -8.15 13.84
CA ILE A 210 11.05 -8.53 12.44
C ILE A 210 11.46 -7.38 11.51
N VAL A 211 12.35 -7.64 10.55
CA VAL A 211 12.76 -6.64 9.56
C VAL A 211 13.06 -7.29 8.21
N GLU A 212 12.37 -6.87 7.15
CA GLU A 212 13.01 -6.71 5.85
C GLU A 212 12.50 -5.44 5.20
N ILE A 213 13.42 -4.55 4.83
CA ILE A 213 13.06 -3.28 4.20
C ILE A 213 14.04 -3.00 3.05
N GLY A 214 13.52 -3.04 1.82
CA GLY A 214 14.07 -2.33 0.67
C GLY A 214 15.48 -2.70 0.21
N GLN A 215 15.77 -4.00 0.04
CA GLN A 215 16.97 -4.58 -0.62
C GLN A 215 18.29 -3.79 -0.46
N ASP A 216 19.06 -4.09 0.59
CA ASP A 216 20.51 -3.97 0.47
C ASP A 216 20.98 -5.02 -0.54
N VAL A 217 21.51 -4.54 -1.66
CA VAL A 217 22.08 -5.35 -2.74
C VAL A 217 23.08 -6.36 -2.19
N LYS A 218 22.78 -7.65 -2.33
CA LYS A 218 23.78 -8.68 -2.65
C LYS A 218 23.21 -9.68 -3.64
N ILE A 219 23.34 -9.36 -4.93
CA ILE A 219 23.52 -10.42 -5.92
C ILE A 219 24.91 -10.99 -5.67
N ILE A 220 24.99 -12.13 -5.00
CA ILE A 220 26.07 -13.08 -5.25
C ILE A 220 25.40 -14.42 -5.51
N SER A 221 24.96 -14.62 -6.76
CA SER A 221 24.81 -15.97 -7.27
C SER A 221 26.21 -16.46 -7.63
N ASN A 222 26.87 -17.12 -6.70
CA ASN A 222 27.84 -18.15 -7.06
C ASN A 222 27.06 -19.47 -6.99
N TYR A 223 26.67 -19.99 -8.14
CA TYR A 223 27.03 -21.31 -8.67
C TYR A 223 26.28 -21.55 -9.97
#